data_AF-A0A929ID07-F1
#
_entry.id   AF-A0A929ID07-F1
#
_cell.length_a   1.000
_cell.length_b   1.000
_cell.length_c   1.000
_cell.angle_alpha   90.00
_cell.angle_beta   90.00
_cell.angle_gamma   90.00
#
_symmetry.space_group_name_H-M   'P 1'
#
loop_
_entity.id
_entity.type
_entity.pdbx_description
1 polymer ?
#
loop_
_entity_poly.entity_id
_entity_poly.type
_entity_poly.pdbx_seq_one_letter_code
_entity_poly.pdbx_strand_id
1 'polypeptide(L)'
;MRKTIYVDFENVPNIEIREMSDTRILIFIGQSQKRLSTNIVKAIQPLGKNVEWIQINGSGKNALDFHIAYYLAMHKAQPDTEHYIISKDAGFDPLIVHANGLGQKVRRVVSFADVFEKIGLGKELEGKYKKVKEILMKQQKTRRPKSRKTLSSFIETTFQKKISTAETNKLIENLFRDGLLEEKSKRISYLD
;
A
#
# COMPACT_ATOMS: atom_id res chain seq x y z
N MET A 1 10.57 -20.02 5.44
CA MET A 1 9.66 -19.32 4.52
C MET A 1 10.19 -17.95 4.15
N ARG A 2 10.72 -17.85 2.93
CA ARG A 2 11.29 -16.63 2.35
C ARG A 2 10.17 -15.65 2.01
N LYS A 3 10.49 -14.36 1.93
CA LYS A 3 9.53 -13.33 1.49
C LYS A 3 10.08 -12.57 0.30
N THR A 4 9.22 -12.34 -0.69
CA THR A 4 9.49 -11.40 -1.79
C THR A 4 8.45 -10.29 -1.75
N ILE A 5 8.92 -9.05 -1.65
CA ILE A 5 8.07 -7.87 -1.53
C ILE A 5 8.19 -7.06 -2.81
N TYR A 6 7.06 -6.77 -3.44
CA TYR A 6 6.94 -5.97 -4.65
C TYR A 6 6.34 -4.63 -4.25
N VAL A 7 7.11 -3.56 -4.39
CA VAL A 7 6.74 -2.23 -3.91
C VAL A 7 6.33 -1.37 -5.09
N ASP A 8 5.07 -0.95 -5.08
CA ASP A 8 4.59 0.11 -5.93
C ASP A 8 5.04 1.47 -5.35
N PHE A 9 6.13 2.01 -5.90
CA PHE A 9 6.74 3.23 -5.37
C PHE A 9 5.88 4.48 -5.57
N GLU A 10 4.89 4.48 -6.47
CA GLU A 10 3.99 5.63 -6.62
C GLU A 10 3.15 5.88 -5.36
N ASN A 11 2.92 4.83 -4.56
CA ASN A 11 1.91 4.82 -3.52
C ASN A 11 2.45 4.74 -2.07
N VAL A 12 3.78 4.61 -1.88
CA VAL A 12 4.40 4.43 -0.55
C VAL A 12 5.29 5.63 -0.17
N PRO A 13 4.78 6.59 0.65
CA PRO A 13 5.52 7.81 0.96
C PRO A 13 6.61 7.64 2.02
N ASN A 14 6.51 6.64 2.91
CA ASN A 14 7.45 6.41 4.01
C ASN A 14 7.81 4.92 4.09
N ILE A 15 9.09 4.63 3.93
CA ILE A 15 9.64 3.29 3.94
C ILE A 15 10.42 3.14 5.24
N GLU A 16 9.75 2.66 6.28
CA GLU A 16 10.41 2.20 7.51
C GLU A 16 10.64 0.70 7.38
N ILE A 17 11.74 0.33 6.71
CA ILE A 17 12.15 -1.07 6.61
C ILE A 17 13.18 -1.31 7.70
N ARG A 18 12.88 -2.23 8.62
CA ARG A 18 13.88 -2.79 9.52
C ARG A 18 14.70 -3.83 8.75
N GLU A 19 15.97 -3.97 9.07
CA GLU A 19 16.83 -4.99 8.46
C GLU A 19 16.25 -6.39 8.71
N MET A 20 16.19 -7.24 7.67
CA MET A 20 15.56 -8.55 7.76
C MET A 20 16.37 -9.62 7.05
N SER A 21 16.52 -10.77 7.70
CA SER A 21 16.94 -12.01 7.06
C SER A 21 15.86 -12.53 6.11
N ASP A 22 16.30 -13.21 5.05
CA ASP A 22 15.44 -13.98 4.13
C ASP A 22 14.30 -13.21 3.43
N THR A 23 14.47 -11.91 3.24
CA THR A 23 13.51 -11.03 2.55
C THR A 23 14.15 -10.36 1.35
N ARG A 24 13.55 -10.50 0.17
CA ARG A 24 13.91 -9.76 -1.05
C ARG A 24 12.87 -8.68 -1.31
N ILE A 25 13.32 -7.48 -1.67
CA ILE A 25 12.47 -6.31 -1.89
C ILE A 25 12.77 -5.77 -3.29
N LEU A 26 11.73 -5.64 -4.10
CA LEU A 26 11.77 -5.15 -5.46
C LEU A 26 10.98 -3.84 -5.51
N ILE A 27 11.67 -2.72 -5.72
CA ILE A 27 11.06 -1.39 -5.72
C ILE A 27 10.88 -0.92 -7.15
N PHE A 28 9.63 -0.85 -7.59
CA PHE A 28 9.28 -0.48 -8.96
C PHE A 28 9.09 1.03 -9.06
N ILE A 29 9.89 1.67 -9.91
CA ILE A 29 9.87 3.11 -10.16
C ILE A 29 9.31 3.37 -11.56
N GLY A 30 8.35 4.29 -11.66
CA GLY A 30 7.78 4.70 -12.94
C GLY A 30 8.81 5.37 -13.87
N GLN A 31 8.69 5.22 -15.18
CA GLN A 31 9.63 5.81 -16.15
C GLN A 31 9.82 7.32 -15.96
N SER A 32 8.76 8.04 -15.60
CA SER A 32 8.77 9.49 -15.39
C SER A 32 9.42 9.93 -14.06
N GLN A 33 9.61 9.02 -13.10
CA GLN A 33 10.18 9.31 -11.78
C GLN A 33 11.71 9.26 -11.83
N LYS A 34 12.32 10.36 -12.29
CA LYS A 34 13.78 10.48 -12.44
C LYS A 34 14.54 10.85 -11.16
N ARG A 35 13.84 11.16 -10.07
CA ARG A 35 14.44 11.67 -8.82
C ARG A 35 13.84 10.97 -7.61
N LEU A 36 14.70 10.54 -6.71
CA LEU A 36 14.35 10.00 -5.40
C LEU A 36 14.75 10.99 -4.33
N SER A 37 13.98 11.07 -3.24
CA SER A 37 14.38 11.90 -2.10
C SER A 37 15.55 11.25 -1.35
N THR A 38 16.44 12.08 -0.82
CA THR A 38 17.58 11.61 -0.01
C THR A 38 17.14 10.82 1.22
N ASN A 39 16.00 11.17 1.80
CA ASN A 39 15.42 10.47 2.93
C ASN A 39 15.07 9.01 2.59
N ILE A 40 14.47 8.78 1.42
CA ILE A 40 14.11 7.43 0.96
C ILE A 40 15.37 6.60 0.71
N VAL A 41 16.37 7.18 0.04
CA VAL A 41 17.63 6.49 -0.25
C VAL A 41 18.34 6.11 1.06
N LYS A 42 18.43 7.02 2.03
CA LYS A 42 19.03 6.76 3.35
C LYS A 42 18.30 5.65 4.12
N ALA A 43 16.99 5.55 3.99
CA ALA A 43 16.21 4.52 4.68
C ALA A 43 16.41 3.13 4.05
N ILE A 44 16.61 3.06 2.73
CA ILE A 44 16.68 1.79 1.98
C ILE A 44 18.11 1.26 1.87
N GLN A 45 19.09 2.16 1.76
CA GLN A 45 20.50 1.81 1.54
C GLN A 45 21.05 0.78 2.56
N PRO A 46 20.72 0.85 3.87
CA PRO A 46 21.19 -0.14 4.85
C PRO A 46 20.78 -1.60 4.56
N LEU A 47 19.72 -1.81 3.78
CA LEU A 47 19.22 -3.14 3.44
C LEU A 47 20.10 -3.89 2.44
N GLY A 48 21.02 -3.17 1.79
CA GLY A 48 22.04 -3.73 0.91
C GLY A 48 21.46 -4.65 -0.17
N LYS A 49 22.00 -5.88 -0.24
CA LYS A 49 21.66 -6.89 -1.26
C LYS A 49 20.20 -7.38 -1.23
N ASN A 50 19.46 -7.07 -0.18
CA ASN A 50 18.07 -7.49 -0.06
C ASN A 50 17.13 -6.61 -0.90
N VAL A 51 17.61 -5.48 -1.43
CA VAL A 51 16.80 -4.55 -2.22
C VAL A 51 17.30 -4.43 -3.64
N GLU A 52 16.37 -4.40 -4.58
CA GLU A 52 16.60 -4.12 -6.00
C GLU A 52 15.68 -2.98 -6.45
N TRP A 53 16.26 -1.97 -7.10
CA TRP A 53 15.53 -0.89 -7.74
C TRP A 53 15.26 -1.24 -9.19
N ILE A 54 13.98 -1.28 -9.58
CA ILE A 54 13.54 -1.61 -10.93
C ILE A 54 12.88 -0.38 -11.53
N GLN A 55 13.59 0.33 -12.41
CA GLN A 55 12.98 1.38 -13.21
C GLN A 55 12.26 0.74 -14.40
N ILE A 56 10.95 0.97 -14.51
CA ILE A 56 10.17 0.41 -15.62
C ILE A 56 10.42 1.20 -16.91
N ASN A 57 10.29 0.50 -18.03
CA ASN A 57 10.28 1.11 -19.36
C ASN A 57 8.84 1.30 -19.83
N GLY A 58 8.61 2.38 -20.59
CA GLY A 58 7.29 2.72 -21.11
C GLY A 58 6.45 3.55 -20.13
N SER A 59 5.59 4.37 -20.72
CA SER A 59 4.62 5.20 -20.00
C SER A 59 3.23 4.80 -20.44
N GLY A 60 2.32 4.67 -19.49
CA GLY A 60 0.97 4.20 -19.76
C GLY A 60 0.19 4.02 -18.48
N LYS A 61 -1.14 4.05 -18.60
CA LYS A 61 -2.03 3.71 -17.50
C LYS A 61 -1.72 2.27 -17.08
N ASN A 62 -1.41 2.07 -15.80
CA ASN A 62 -1.07 0.76 -15.20
C ASN A 62 0.27 0.15 -15.67
N ALA A 63 1.16 0.91 -16.31
CA ALA A 63 2.43 0.36 -16.79
C ALA A 63 3.24 -0.28 -15.64
N LEU A 64 3.27 0.37 -14.47
CA LEU A 64 3.94 -0.15 -13.28
C LEU A 64 3.29 -1.44 -12.77
N ASP A 65 1.96 -1.47 -12.70
CA ASP A 65 1.18 -2.64 -12.28
C ASP A 65 1.49 -3.88 -13.11
N PHE A 66 1.61 -3.73 -14.45
CA PHE A 66 1.98 -4.83 -15.34
C PHE A 66 3.40 -5.34 -15.13
N HIS A 67 4.36 -4.46 -14.82
CA HIS A 67 5.71 -4.90 -14.48
C HIS A 67 5.72 -5.69 -13.16
N ILE A 68 4.99 -5.23 -12.14
CA ILE A 68 4.82 -5.98 -10.89
C ILE A 68 4.22 -7.36 -11.17
N ALA A 69 3.15 -7.43 -11.97
CA ALA A 69 2.50 -8.69 -12.34
C ALA A 69 3.45 -9.66 -13.06
N TYR A 70 4.26 -9.14 -13.99
CA TYR A 70 5.27 -9.92 -14.71
C TYR A 70 6.33 -10.49 -13.76
N TYR A 71 6.91 -9.67 -12.89
CA TYR A 71 7.92 -10.12 -11.92
C TYR A 71 7.33 -11.08 -10.87
N LEU A 72 6.06 -10.90 -10.48
CA LEU A 72 5.36 -11.87 -9.64
C LEU A 72 5.31 -13.23 -10.34
N ALA A 73 4.85 -13.28 -11.60
CA ALA A 73 4.75 -14.51 -12.38
C ALA A 73 6.12 -15.20 -12.59
N MET A 74 7.17 -14.42 -12.85
CA MET A 74 8.54 -14.94 -13.00
C MET A 74 9.05 -15.63 -11.73
N HIS A 75 8.59 -15.20 -10.56
CA HIS A 75 9.00 -15.77 -9.27
C HIS A 75 8.09 -16.91 -8.79
N LYS A 76 7.06 -17.31 -9.55
CA LYS A 76 6.14 -18.41 -9.21
C LYS A 76 6.85 -19.72 -8.86
N ALA A 77 7.98 -20.00 -9.52
CA ALA A 77 8.71 -21.25 -9.37
C ALA A 77 9.55 -21.35 -8.08
N GLN A 78 9.55 -20.32 -7.21
CA GLN A 78 10.33 -20.34 -5.97
C GLN A 78 9.57 -21.09 -4.87
N PRO A 79 10.03 -22.29 -4.45
CA PRO A 79 9.38 -23.03 -3.38
C PRO A 79 9.59 -22.34 -2.03
N ASP A 80 8.59 -22.43 -1.15
CA ASP A 80 8.59 -21.85 0.21
C ASP A 80 8.76 -20.31 0.28
N THR A 81 8.24 -19.59 -0.73
CA THR A 81 8.23 -18.12 -0.76
C THR A 81 6.81 -17.56 -0.62
N GLU A 82 6.64 -16.56 0.24
CA GLU A 82 5.46 -15.68 0.23
C GLU A 82 5.74 -14.41 -0.57
N HIS A 83 4.75 -13.97 -1.32
CA HIS A 83 4.80 -12.79 -2.15
C HIS A 83 3.87 -11.72 -1.59
N TYR A 84 4.40 -10.51 -1.42
CA TYR A 84 3.66 -9.37 -0.88
C TYR A 84 3.70 -8.22 -1.88
N ILE A 85 2.54 -7.77 -2.36
CA ILE A 85 2.43 -6.55 -3.13
C ILE A 85 2.09 -5.42 -2.17
N ILE A 86 3.00 -4.46 -2.00
CA ILE A 86 2.72 -3.23 -1.24
C ILE A 86 2.08 -2.23 -2.21
N SER A 87 0.76 -2.13 -2.19
CA SER A 87 0.00 -1.15 -2.97
C SER A 87 -1.38 -0.90 -2.38
N LYS A 88 -1.90 0.32 -2.61
CA LYS A 88 -3.26 0.74 -2.28
C LYS A 88 -4.22 0.63 -3.46
N ASP A 89 -3.76 0.14 -4.60
CA ASP A 89 -4.59 -0.13 -5.78
C ASP A 89 -5.24 -1.53 -5.64
N ALA A 90 -6.57 -1.59 -5.60
CA ALA A 90 -7.29 -2.87 -5.53
C ALA A 90 -7.34 -3.58 -6.90
N GLY A 91 -6.86 -2.96 -7.97
CA GLY A 91 -6.70 -3.56 -9.29
C GLY A 91 -5.78 -4.79 -9.31
N PHE A 92 -4.95 -5.00 -8.29
CA PHE A 92 -4.17 -6.23 -8.12
C PHE A 92 -4.97 -7.41 -7.55
N ASP A 93 -6.14 -7.18 -6.96
CA ASP A 93 -6.89 -8.24 -6.27
C ASP A 93 -7.30 -9.40 -7.19
N PRO A 94 -7.78 -9.17 -8.43
CA PRO A 94 -8.04 -10.25 -9.38
C PRO A 94 -6.79 -11.07 -9.74
N LEU A 95 -5.64 -10.40 -9.89
CA LEU A 95 -4.35 -11.07 -10.14
C LEU A 95 -3.97 -11.97 -8.97
N ILE A 96 -4.13 -11.49 -7.74
CA ILE A 96 -3.79 -12.22 -6.52
C ILE A 96 -4.67 -13.46 -6.35
N VAL A 97 -5.98 -13.32 -6.57
CA VAL A 97 -6.91 -14.46 -6.54
C VAL A 97 -6.48 -15.52 -7.56
N HIS A 98 -6.19 -15.12 -8.79
CA HIS A 98 -5.73 -16.03 -9.83
C HIS A 98 -4.39 -16.70 -9.47
N ALA A 99 -3.40 -15.93 -9.02
CA ALA A 99 -2.08 -16.44 -8.63
C ALA A 99 -2.16 -17.45 -7.48
N ASN A 100 -2.98 -17.18 -6.47
CA ASN A 100 -3.24 -18.09 -5.36
C ASN A 100 -3.97 -19.36 -5.81
N GLY A 101 -4.92 -19.26 -6.74
CA GLY A 101 -5.57 -20.41 -7.37
C GLY A 101 -4.59 -21.33 -8.12
N LEU A 102 -3.45 -20.78 -8.59
CA LEU A 102 -2.35 -21.52 -9.19
C LEU A 102 -1.29 -22.01 -8.19
N GLY A 103 -1.57 -21.94 -6.88
CA GLY A 103 -0.71 -22.48 -5.81
C GLY A 103 0.36 -21.53 -5.28
N GLN A 104 0.40 -20.26 -5.73
CA GLN A 104 1.29 -19.26 -5.12
C GLN A 104 0.73 -18.78 -3.78
N LYS A 105 1.57 -18.16 -2.94
CA LYS A 105 1.17 -17.50 -1.69
C LYS A 105 1.34 -16.00 -1.85
N VAL A 106 0.33 -15.31 -2.34
CA VAL A 106 0.36 -13.87 -2.66
C VAL A 106 -0.65 -13.10 -1.81
N ARG A 107 -0.24 -11.97 -1.27
CA ARG A 107 -1.10 -11.02 -0.54
C ARG A 107 -0.82 -9.58 -0.97
N ARG A 108 -1.87 -8.75 -1.00
CA ARG A 108 -1.73 -7.29 -1.06
C ARG A 108 -1.74 -6.73 0.35
N VAL A 109 -0.89 -5.74 0.59
CA VAL A 109 -0.78 -5.00 1.84
C VAL A 109 -0.60 -3.52 1.55
N VAL A 110 -0.94 -2.65 2.51
CA VAL A 110 -0.87 -1.19 2.33
C VAL A 110 0.46 -0.59 2.77
N SER A 111 1.21 -1.30 3.61
CA SER A 111 2.51 -0.87 4.12
C SER A 111 3.44 -2.05 4.40
N PHE A 112 4.73 -1.75 4.61
CA PHE A 112 5.73 -2.75 5.02
C PHE A 112 5.40 -3.40 6.35
N ALA A 113 4.89 -2.62 7.31
CA ALA A 113 4.59 -3.14 8.64
C ALA A 113 3.48 -4.21 8.60
N ASP A 114 2.54 -4.12 7.65
CA ASP A 114 1.49 -5.12 7.45
C ASP A 114 1.98 -6.48 6.95
N VAL A 115 3.21 -6.54 6.40
CA VAL A 115 3.83 -7.81 6.00
C VAL A 115 4.23 -8.64 7.24
N PHE A 116 4.53 -7.97 8.35
CA PHE A 116 5.17 -8.59 9.52
C PHE A 116 4.29 -8.55 10.76
N GLU A 117 3.46 -7.53 10.91
CA GLU A 117 2.61 -7.31 12.06
C GLU A 117 1.16 -7.15 11.62
N LYS A 118 0.23 -7.80 12.33
CA LYS A 118 -1.17 -7.40 12.27
C LYS A 118 -1.33 -6.12 13.07
N ILE A 119 -1.17 -4.97 12.41
CA ILE A 119 -1.35 -3.68 13.04
C ILE A 119 -2.84 -3.46 13.29
N GLY A 120 -3.26 -3.67 14.53
CA GLY A 120 -4.59 -3.30 15.01
C GLY A 120 -4.63 -1.85 15.49
N LEU A 121 -5.83 -1.28 15.56
CA LEU A 121 -6.06 -0.01 16.25
C LEU A 121 -6.14 -0.23 17.77
N GLY A 122 -5.60 0.70 18.55
CA GLY A 122 -5.88 0.76 19.98
C GLY A 122 -7.37 1.04 20.23
N LYS A 123 -7.90 0.60 21.39
CA LYS A 123 -9.34 0.69 21.72
C LYS A 123 -9.97 2.08 21.47
N GLU A 124 -9.25 3.16 21.80
CA GLU A 124 -9.73 4.53 21.57
C GLU A 124 -9.84 4.86 20.08
N LEU A 125 -8.78 4.54 19.30
CA LEU A 125 -8.71 4.85 17.88
C LEU A 125 -9.66 3.96 17.07
N GLU A 126 -9.96 2.76 17.55
CA GLU A 126 -10.99 1.86 17.01
C GLU A 126 -12.39 2.51 17.07
N GLY A 127 -12.73 3.17 18.17
CA GLY A 127 -13.98 3.93 18.29
C GLY A 127 -14.05 5.09 17.28
N LYS A 128 -12.95 5.84 17.12
CA LYS A 128 -12.83 6.91 16.12
C LYS A 128 -12.96 6.35 14.70
N TYR A 129 -12.34 5.21 14.41
CA TYR A 129 -12.40 4.53 13.12
C TYR A 129 -13.83 4.13 12.75
N LYS A 130 -14.55 3.45 13.64
CA LYS A 130 -15.95 3.05 13.42
C LYS A 130 -16.83 4.24 13.08
N LYS A 131 -16.67 5.35 13.82
CA LYS A 131 -17.41 6.60 13.56
C LYS A 131 -17.10 7.17 12.18
N VAL A 132 -15.82 7.25 11.78
CA VAL A 132 -15.42 7.74 10.45
C VAL A 132 -16.01 6.84 9.34
N LYS A 133 -15.86 5.52 9.48
CA LYS A 133 -16.40 4.54 8.53
C LYS A 133 -17.90 4.70 8.36
N GLU A 134 -18.64 4.80 9.46
CA GLU A 134 -20.10 4.97 9.43
C GLU A 134 -20.53 6.25 8.68
N ILE A 135 -19.88 7.39 8.98
CA ILE A 135 -20.21 8.67 8.33
C ILE A 135 -19.89 8.61 6.83
N LEU A 136 -18.74 8.07 6.45
CA LEU A 136 -18.35 7.91 5.04
C LEU A 136 -19.35 7.04 4.27
N MET A 137 -19.78 5.92 4.84
CA MET A 137 -20.71 5.00 4.21
C MET A 137 -22.12 5.57 4.07
N LYS A 138 -22.61 6.28 5.09
CA LYS A 138 -23.93 6.95 5.05
C LYS A 138 -23.96 8.20 4.15
N GLN A 139 -22.80 8.79 3.86
CA GLN A 139 -22.70 9.97 3.01
C GLN A 139 -22.96 9.63 1.53
N GLN A 140 -23.64 10.53 0.83
CA GLN A 140 -23.86 10.44 -0.62
C GLN A 140 -22.54 10.22 -1.37
N LYS A 141 -22.49 9.22 -2.26
CA LYS A 141 -21.27 8.81 -2.99
C LYS A 141 -20.55 9.99 -3.67
N THR A 142 -21.29 10.97 -4.18
CA THR A 142 -20.74 12.16 -4.86
C THR A 142 -19.99 13.11 -3.93
N ARG A 143 -20.36 13.18 -2.64
CA ARG A 143 -19.79 14.09 -1.65
C ARG A 143 -18.57 13.50 -0.93
N ARG A 144 -18.31 12.21 -1.09
CA ARG A 144 -17.22 11.54 -0.39
C ARG A 144 -15.86 12.09 -0.85
N PRO A 145 -14.88 12.27 0.06
CA PRO A 145 -13.54 12.74 -0.29
C PRO A 145 -12.86 11.86 -1.35
N LYS A 146 -12.29 12.46 -2.39
CA LYS A 146 -11.68 11.74 -3.54
C LYS A 146 -10.15 11.86 -3.60
N SER A 147 -9.55 12.43 -2.57
CA SER A 147 -8.10 12.58 -2.43
C SER A 147 -7.70 12.48 -0.96
N ARG A 148 -6.45 12.10 -0.69
CA ARG A 148 -5.93 12.04 0.70
C ARG A 148 -6.13 13.34 1.44
N LYS A 149 -5.79 14.47 0.83
CA LYS A 149 -5.93 15.81 1.46
C LYS A 149 -7.36 16.07 1.91
N THR A 150 -8.34 15.81 1.04
CA THR A 150 -9.76 16.03 1.36
C THR A 150 -10.26 15.04 2.41
N LEU A 151 -9.75 13.80 2.39
CA LEU A 151 -10.09 12.79 3.40
C LEU A 151 -9.52 13.14 4.78
N SER A 152 -8.27 13.58 4.86
CA SER A 152 -7.67 14.07 6.10
C SER A 152 -8.46 15.24 6.68
N SER A 153 -8.77 16.26 5.87
CA SER A 153 -9.58 17.40 6.31
C SER A 153 -10.99 17.00 6.75
N PHE A 154 -11.60 16.02 6.08
CA PHE A 154 -12.90 15.47 6.48
C PHE A 154 -12.83 14.79 7.86
N ILE A 155 -11.82 13.95 8.10
CA ILE A 155 -11.62 13.27 9.39
C ILE A 155 -11.36 14.28 10.50
N GLU A 156 -10.47 15.23 10.27
CA GLU A 156 -10.16 16.29 11.25
C GLU A 156 -11.41 17.11 11.59
N THR A 157 -12.22 17.47 10.60
CA THR A 157 -13.48 18.21 10.81
C THR A 157 -14.50 17.39 11.59
N THR A 158 -14.61 16.08 11.31
CA THR A 158 -15.50 15.15 12.02
C THR A 158 -15.23 15.12 13.53
N PHE A 159 -13.97 15.32 13.92
CA PHE A 159 -13.54 15.39 15.32
C PHE A 159 -13.29 16.82 15.81
N GLN A 160 -13.79 17.85 15.12
CA GLN A 160 -13.59 19.27 15.50
C GLN A 160 -12.11 19.63 15.73
N LYS A 161 -11.22 19.06 14.92
CA LYS A 161 -9.75 19.17 15.02
C LYS A 161 -9.15 18.64 16.34
N LYS A 162 -9.91 17.88 17.14
CA LYS A 162 -9.45 17.17 18.34
C LYS A 162 -8.90 15.77 18.00
N ILE A 163 -8.12 15.69 16.92
CA ILE A 163 -7.43 14.48 16.49
C ILE A 163 -6.08 14.90 15.91
N SER A 164 -5.02 14.18 16.28
CA SER A 164 -3.69 14.49 15.77
C SER A 164 -3.55 14.06 14.31
N THR A 165 -2.65 14.69 13.55
CA THR A 165 -2.35 14.29 12.17
C THR A 165 -1.88 12.83 12.08
N ALA A 166 -1.14 12.36 13.10
CA ALA A 166 -0.68 10.98 13.18
C ALA A 166 -1.85 9.99 13.33
N GLU A 167 -2.83 10.28 14.19
CA GLU A 167 -4.05 9.47 14.31
C GLU A 167 -4.89 9.53 13.03
N THR A 168 -5.06 10.70 12.43
CA THR A 168 -5.78 10.86 11.15
C THR A 168 -5.17 9.97 10.07
N ASN A 169 -3.85 9.98 9.92
CA ASN A 169 -3.16 9.12 8.96
C ASN A 169 -3.38 7.63 9.28
N LYS A 170 -3.29 7.22 10.56
CA LYS A 170 -3.59 5.83 10.96
C LYS A 170 -5.02 5.41 10.60
N LEU A 171 -6.02 6.30 10.75
CA LEU A 171 -7.40 6.00 10.35
C LEU A 171 -7.52 5.80 8.83
N ILE A 172 -6.87 6.66 8.04
CA ILE A 172 -6.85 6.54 6.58
C ILE A 172 -6.20 5.22 6.14
N GLU A 173 -5.04 4.88 6.70
CA GLU A 173 -4.37 3.61 6.40
C GLU A 173 -5.26 2.40 6.74
N ASN A 174 -6.03 2.46 7.84
CA ASN A 174 -6.97 1.39 8.16
C ASN A 174 -8.14 1.28 7.18
N LEU A 175 -8.62 2.40 6.62
CA LEU A 175 -9.66 2.36 5.57
C LEU A 175 -9.16 1.63 4.31
N PHE A 176 -7.89 1.79 3.94
CA PHE A 176 -7.26 1.02 2.86
C PHE A 176 -7.05 -0.45 3.26
N ARG A 177 -6.60 -0.70 4.50
CA ARG A 177 -6.35 -2.05 5.02
C ARG A 177 -7.63 -2.90 5.07
N ASP A 178 -8.75 -2.29 5.44
CA ASP A 178 -10.07 -2.94 5.46
C ASP A 178 -10.67 -3.11 4.04
N GLY A 179 -9.97 -2.68 2.98
CA GLY A 179 -10.45 -2.81 1.61
C GLY A 179 -11.67 -1.93 1.31
N LEU A 180 -11.89 -0.85 2.07
CA LEU A 180 -12.98 0.09 1.81
C LEU A 180 -12.62 1.10 0.73
N LEU A 181 -11.33 1.38 0.60
CA LEU A 181 -10.76 2.35 -0.31
C LEU A 181 -9.69 1.71 -1.19
N GLU A 182 -9.54 2.26 -2.38
CA GLU A 182 -8.36 2.12 -3.21
C GLU A 182 -7.81 3.50 -3.58
N GLU A 183 -6.53 3.56 -3.92
CA GLU A 183 -5.91 4.76 -4.46
C GLU A 183 -5.14 4.47 -5.74
N LYS A 184 -5.51 5.20 -6.79
CA LYS A 184 -4.89 5.11 -8.10
C LYS A 184 -4.57 6.50 -8.62
N SER A 185 -3.33 6.73 -9.01
CA SER A 185 -2.87 8.03 -9.52
C SER A 185 -3.26 9.21 -8.60
N LYS A 186 -3.10 9.04 -7.27
CA LYS A 186 -3.45 10.02 -6.21
C LYS A 186 -4.94 10.32 -6.04
N ARG A 187 -5.82 9.53 -6.66
CA ARG A 187 -7.27 9.61 -6.52
C ARG A 187 -7.78 8.43 -5.70
N ILE A 188 -8.62 8.73 -4.71
CA ILE A 188 -9.29 7.73 -3.89
C ILE A 188 -10.62 7.32 -4.54
N SER A 189 -10.85 6.02 -4.61
CA SER A 189 -12.15 5.41 -4.92
C SER A 189 -12.63 4.58 -3.74
N TYR A 190 -13.95 4.42 -3.61
CA TYR A 190 -14.59 3.61 -2.57
C TYR A 190 -15.05 2.29 -3.21
N LEU A 191 -14.81 1.17 -2.53
CA LEU A 191 -15.01 -0.18 -3.06
C LEU A 191 -16.39 -0.77 -2.68
N ASP A 192 -17.41 0.11 -2.51
CA ASP A 192 -18.77 -0.19 -2.06
C ASP A 192 -19.88 0.06 -3.11
#